data_AF-A0A943GKT9-F1
#
_entry.id   AF-A0A943GKT9-F1
#
_cell.length_a   1.000
_cell.length_b   1.000
_cell.length_c   1.000
_cell.angle_alpha   90.00
_cell.angle_beta   90.00
_cell.angle_gamma   90.00
#
_symmetry.space_group_name_H-M   'P 1'
#
loop_
_entity.id
_entity.type
_entity.pdbx_description
1 polymer ?
#
loop_
_entity_poly.entity_id
_entity_poly.type
_entity_poly.pdbx_seq_one_letter_code
_entity_poly.pdbx_strand_id
1 'polypeptide(L)'
;MEIRKYQPSDCKTLTELFYHTVHTVNAKDYTEEQLNVWATKQMDLEKWNATAICDQLEQAVGGSITTHASITARPFFEKRGYQVAKEQQVERQGIFLTNYVMIKE
;
A
#
# COMPACT_ATOMS: atom_id res chain seq x y z
N MET A 1 -12.47 24.01 -3.35
CA MET A 1 -11.80 22.70 -3.23
C MET A 1 -12.06 21.97 -4.53
N GLU A 2 -11.00 21.68 -5.29
CA GLU A 2 -11.10 20.94 -6.55
C GLU A 2 -10.56 19.52 -6.35
N ILE A 3 -11.33 18.51 -6.75
CA ILE A 3 -10.92 17.10 -6.68
C ILE A 3 -10.49 16.66 -8.08
N ARG A 4 -9.27 16.12 -8.20
CA ARG A 4 -8.71 15.62 -9.47
C ARG A 4 -8.01 14.28 -9.30
N LYS A 5 -7.71 13.62 -10.43
CA LYS A 5 -6.89 12.40 -10.43
C LYS A 5 -5.47 12.70 -9.94
N TYR A 6 -4.89 11.71 -9.26
CA TYR A 6 -3.48 11.72 -8.85
C TYR A 6 -2.56 11.88 -10.05
N GLN A 7 -1.51 12.67 -9.86
CA GLN A 7 -0.39 12.84 -10.77
C GLN A 7 0.91 12.44 -10.06
N PRO A 8 1.91 11.86 -10.74
CA PRO A 8 3.19 11.51 -10.12
C PRO A 8 3.89 12.67 -9.40
N SER A 9 3.67 13.91 -9.86
CA SER A 9 4.15 15.13 -9.20
C SER A 9 3.60 15.32 -7.79
N ASP A 10 2.44 14.74 -7.47
CA ASP A 10 1.80 14.82 -6.16
C ASP A 10 2.50 13.93 -5.12
N CYS A 11 3.33 12.96 -5.56
CA CYS A 11 3.97 11.96 -4.70
C CYS A 11 4.73 12.61 -3.54
N LYS A 12 5.54 13.64 -3.83
CA LYS A 12 6.33 14.34 -2.81
C LYS A 12 5.43 14.97 -1.74
N THR A 13 4.42 15.74 -2.17
CA THR A 13 3.52 16.44 -1.27
C THR A 13 2.67 15.48 -0.44
N LEU A 14 2.18 14.39 -1.04
CA LEU A 14 1.40 13.37 -0.31
C LEU A 14 2.25 12.59 0.70
N THR A 15 3.49 12.26 0.33
CA THR A 15 4.46 11.60 1.22
C THR A 15 4.81 12.49 2.42
N GLU A 16 5.08 13.78 2.19
CA GLU A 16 5.33 14.77 3.25
C GLU A 16 4.12 14.94 4.16
N LEU A 17 2.91 15.03 3.58
CA LEU A 17 1.67 15.12 4.34
C LEU A 17 1.46 13.88 5.22
N PHE A 18 1.69 12.68 4.68
CA PHE A 18 1.59 11.42 5.42
C PHE A 18 2.59 11.38 6.57
N TYR A 19 3.88 11.67 6.31
CA TYR A 19 4.93 11.72 7.31
C TYR A 19 4.56 12.66 8.47
N HIS A 20 4.20 13.90 8.15
CA HIS A 20 3.83 14.89 9.16
C HIS A 20 2.60 14.46 9.94
N THR A 21 1.59 13.88 9.30
CA THR A 21 0.38 13.43 10.01
C THR A 21 0.73 12.36 11.04
N VAL A 22 1.51 11.35 10.65
CA VAL A 22 2.00 10.31 11.58
C VAL A 22 2.78 10.97 12.74
N HIS A 23 3.71 11.88 12.45
CA HIS A 23 4.63 12.44 13.45
C HIS A 23 4.08 13.60 14.28
N THR A 24 2.90 14.14 13.96
CA THR A 24 2.32 15.28 14.68
C THR A 24 0.97 14.97 15.28
N VAL A 25 0.08 14.32 14.53
CA VAL A 25 -1.28 14.01 14.98
C VAL A 25 -1.24 12.79 15.89
N ASN A 26 -0.54 11.72 15.48
CA ASN A 26 -0.49 10.46 16.23
C ASN A 26 0.57 10.47 17.34
N ALA A 27 1.38 11.51 17.45
CA ALA A 27 2.55 11.53 18.35
C ALA A 27 2.22 11.43 19.84
N LYS A 28 0.95 11.64 20.23
CA LYS A 28 0.50 11.49 21.62
C LYS A 28 0.25 10.02 22.00
N ASP A 29 0.01 9.16 21.01
CA ASP A 29 -0.41 7.77 21.21
C ASP A 29 0.72 6.75 20.99
N TYR A 30 1.87 7.21 20.45
CA TYR A 30 2.99 6.36 20.06
C TYR A 30 4.33 6.94 20.48
N THR A 31 5.30 6.07 20.76
CA THR A 31 6.70 6.48 20.97
C THR A 31 7.35 6.90 19.66
N GLU A 32 8.44 7.67 19.73
CA GLU A 32 9.19 8.09 18.53
C GLU A 32 9.66 6.89 17.67
N GLU A 33 10.05 5.78 18.32
CA GLU A 33 10.41 4.53 17.64
C GLU A 33 9.23 3.93 16.87
N GLN A 34 8.04 3.89 17.49
CA GLN A 34 6.82 3.41 16.85
C GLN A 34 6.41 4.32 15.68
N LEU A 35 6.53 5.64 15.83
CA LEU A 35 6.25 6.60 14.75
C LEU A 35 7.21 6.42 13.57
N ASN A 36 8.50 6.20 13.82
CA ASN A 36 9.50 5.97 12.78
C ASN A 36 9.28 4.64 12.04
N VAL A 37 8.71 3.62 12.69
CA VAL A 37 8.27 2.38 12.02
C VAL A 37 7.11 2.67 11.06
N TRP A 38 6.17 3.53 11.45
CA TRP A 38 5.05 3.93 10.61
C TRP A 38 5.45 4.83 9.44
N ALA A 39 6.40 5.75 9.64
CA ALA A 39 6.90 6.63 8.60
C ALA A 39 8.35 7.08 8.89
N THR A 40 9.31 6.71 8.05
CA THR A 40 10.70 7.16 8.23
C THR A 40 10.95 8.55 7.61
N LYS A 41 11.90 9.33 8.16
CA LYS A 41 12.35 10.61 7.56
C LYS A 41 12.94 10.44 6.15
N GLN A 42 13.52 9.28 5.87
CA GLN A 42 14.02 8.91 4.55
C GLN A 42 12.93 8.13 3.82
N MET A 43 11.81 8.78 3.53
CA MET A 43 10.80 8.18 2.68
C MET A 43 11.32 8.25 1.25
N ASP A 44 11.78 7.11 0.74
CA ASP A 44 12.22 6.95 -0.63
C ASP A 44 10.99 7.12 -1.54
N LEU A 45 10.91 8.30 -2.18
CA LEU A 45 9.79 8.71 -3.03
C LEU A 45 9.58 7.76 -4.21
N GLU A 46 10.62 7.03 -4.64
CA GLU A 46 10.48 5.98 -5.65
C GLU A 46 9.84 4.73 -5.04
N LYS A 47 10.21 4.35 -3.81
CA LYS A 47 9.66 3.18 -3.08
C LYS A 47 8.27 3.38 -2.51
N TRP A 48 7.78 4.60 -2.35
CA TRP A 48 6.39 4.82 -1.90
C TRP A 48 5.36 4.44 -2.97
N ASN A 49 5.80 4.29 -4.22
CA ASN A 49 4.96 3.76 -5.29
C ASN A 49 4.74 2.25 -5.09
N ALA A 50 3.49 1.80 -5.08
CA ALA A 50 3.13 0.38 -5.00
C ALA A 50 3.90 -0.48 -6.01
N THR A 51 4.19 0.07 -7.20
CA THR A 51 5.04 -0.58 -8.21
C THR A 51 6.43 -0.93 -7.67
N ALA A 52 7.13 0.02 -7.03
CA ALA A 52 8.50 -0.19 -6.56
C ALA A 52 8.57 -1.17 -5.38
N ILE A 53 7.58 -1.14 -4.48
CA ILE A 53 7.48 -2.13 -3.39
C ILE A 53 7.29 -3.53 -3.99
N CYS A 54 6.37 -3.67 -4.94
CA CYS A 54 6.16 -4.94 -5.63
C CYS A 54 7.40 -5.38 -6.42
N ASP A 55 8.10 -4.48 -7.11
CA ASP A 55 9.33 -4.80 -7.86
C ASP A 55 10.39 -5.41 -6.92
N GLN A 56 10.63 -4.80 -5.76
CA GLN A 56 11.61 -5.30 -4.80
C GLN A 56 11.19 -6.64 -4.20
N LEU A 57 9.92 -6.79 -3.83
CA LEU A 57 9.40 -8.02 -3.24
C LEU A 57 9.47 -9.18 -4.24
N GLU A 58 9.06 -8.94 -5.49
CA GLU A 58 9.06 -9.94 -6.56
C GLU A 58 10.48 -10.40 -6.95
N GLN A 59 11.49 -9.54 -6.80
CA GLN A 59 12.90 -9.91 -7.02
C GLN A 59 13.50 -10.67 -5.83
N ALA A 60 13.07 -10.38 -4.61
CA ALA A 60 13.61 -10.98 -3.39
C ALA A 60 13.04 -12.37 -3.10
N VAL A 61 11.83 -12.67 -3.60
CA VAL A 61 11.13 -13.93 -3.33
C VAL A 61 11.32 -14.89 -4.51
N GLY A 62 12.05 -15.99 -4.29
CA GLY A 62 12.29 -17.04 -5.29
C GLY A 62 11.16 -18.09 -5.42
N GLY A 63 9.92 -17.73 -5.08
CA GLY A 63 8.77 -18.63 -5.07
C GLY A 63 7.45 -17.87 -5.14
N SER A 64 6.35 -18.56 -4.89
CA SER A 64 5.02 -17.97 -5.07
C SER A 64 4.71 -16.88 -4.04
N ILE A 65 4.13 -15.78 -4.53
CA ILE A 65 3.73 -14.63 -3.73
C ILE A 65 2.21 -14.60 -3.68
N THR A 66 1.65 -14.64 -2.47
CA THR A 66 0.20 -14.48 -2.25
C THR A 66 -0.11 -13.08 -1.72
N THR A 67 -1.13 -12.44 -2.28
CA THR A 67 -1.63 -11.14 -1.83
C THR A 67 -3.15 -11.13 -1.72
N HIS A 68 -3.68 -10.31 -0.83
CA HIS A 68 -5.12 -10.10 -0.65
C HIS A 68 -5.50 -8.72 -1.20
N ALA A 69 -5.81 -8.64 -2.49
CA ALA A 69 -6.07 -7.40 -3.19
C ALA A 69 -7.54 -6.97 -3.09
N SER A 70 -7.81 -5.69 -2.85
CA SER A 70 -9.16 -5.14 -2.99
C SER A 70 -9.62 -5.15 -4.46
N ILE A 71 -10.91 -4.89 -4.69
CA ILE A 71 -11.47 -4.72 -6.05
C ILE A 71 -10.63 -3.73 -6.88
N THR A 72 -10.23 -2.60 -6.29
CA THR A 72 -9.50 -1.54 -6.99
C THR A 72 -8.02 -1.85 -7.19
N ALA A 73 -7.42 -2.69 -6.33
CA ALA A 73 -6.04 -3.12 -6.46
C ALA A 73 -5.88 -4.33 -7.41
N ARG A 74 -6.96 -5.09 -7.65
CA ARG A 74 -6.91 -6.30 -8.52
C ARG A 74 -6.30 -6.01 -9.90
N PRO A 75 -6.68 -4.97 -10.66
CA PRO A 75 -6.10 -4.70 -11.98
C PRO A 75 -4.61 -4.32 -11.93
N PHE A 76 -4.12 -3.78 -10.80
CA PHE A 76 -2.70 -3.50 -10.63
C PHE A 76 -1.91 -4.81 -10.53
N PHE A 77 -2.36 -5.75 -9.72
CA PHE A 77 -1.71 -7.06 -9.56
C PHE A 77 -1.87 -7.96 -10.80
N GLU A 78 -3.03 -7.94 -11.48
CA GLU A 78 -3.25 -8.67 -12.75
C GLU A 78 -2.22 -8.26 -13.81
N LYS A 79 -1.93 -6.95 -13.95
CA LYS A 79 -0.92 -6.44 -14.88
C LYS A 79 0.51 -6.87 -14.54
N ARG A 80 0.77 -7.26 -13.30
CA ARG A 80 2.07 -7.75 -12.81
C ARG A 80 2.18 -9.28 -12.84
N GLY A 81 1.19 -9.97 -13.41
CA GLY A 81 1.19 -11.42 -13.58
C GLY A 81 0.59 -12.21 -12.42
N TYR A 82 -0.02 -11.55 -11.43
CA TYR A 82 -0.78 -12.24 -10.38
C TYR A 82 -2.11 -12.74 -10.95
N GLN A 83 -2.49 -13.95 -10.57
CA GLN A 83 -3.76 -14.58 -10.95
C GLN A 83 -4.69 -14.67 -9.75
N VAL A 84 -5.99 -14.50 -9.98
CA VAL A 84 -7.00 -14.66 -8.92
C VAL A 84 -7.10 -16.14 -8.56
N ALA A 85 -6.76 -16.47 -7.32
CA ALA A 85 -6.98 -17.79 -6.75
C ALA A 85 -8.40 -17.92 -6.18
N LYS A 86 -8.91 -16.86 -5.54
CA LYS A 86 -10.22 -16.87 -4.90
C LYS A 86 -10.79 -15.46 -4.71
N GLU A 87 -12.06 -15.26 -5.04
CA GLU A 87 -12.85 -14.12 -4.56
C GLU A 87 -13.44 -14.45 -3.18
N GLN A 88 -13.41 -13.50 -2.25
CA GLN A 88 -13.98 -13.68 -0.91
C GLN A 88 -14.50 -12.35 -0.34
N GLN A 89 -15.27 -12.45 0.74
CA GLN A 89 -15.71 -11.30 1.53
C GLN A 89 -15.08 -11.37 2.93
N VAL A 90 -14.62 -10.22 3.42
CA VAL A 90 -14.10 -10.04 4.77
C VAL A 90 -14.95 -9.03 5.52
N GLU A 91 -15.25 -9.31 6.79
CA GLU A 91 -15.96 -8.37 7.65
C GLU A 91 -14.97 -7.44 8.35
N ARG A 92 -15.22 -6.13 8.28
CA ARG A 92 -14.48 -5.09 9.03
C ARG A 92 -15.50 -4.15 9.67
N GLN A 93 -15.54 -4.14 11.01
CA GLN A 93 -16.45 -3.28 11.77
C GLN A 93 -17.93 -3.42 11.35
N GLY A 94 -18.40 -4.65 11.10
CA GLY A 94 -19.78 -4.91 10.66
C GLY A 94 -20.04 -4.71 9.17
N ILE A 95 -19.02 -4.32 8.38
CA ILE A 95 -19.14 -4.08 6.94
C ILE A 95 -18.42 -5.21 6.18
N PHE A 96 -19.11 -5.82 5.22
CA PHE A 96 -18.54 -6.82 4.32
C PHE A 96 -17.85 -6.15 3.13
N LEU A 97 -16.57 -6.46 2.93
CA LEU A 97 -15.76 -5.97 1.83
C LEU A 97 -15.31 -7.13 0.96
N THR A 98 -15.51 -7.03 -0.36
CA THR A 98 -14.99 -8.02 -1.31
C THR A 98 -13.50 -7.78 -1.56
N ASN A 99 -12.71 -8.85 -1.48
CA ASN A 99 -11.32 -8.87 -1.90
C ASN A 99 -10.97 -10.18 -2.62
N TYR A 100 -9.78 -10.21 -3.21
CA TYR A 100 -9.28 -11.30 -4.03
C TYR A 100 -7.99 -11.82 -3.44
N VAL A 101 -7.94 -13.11 -3.14
CA VAL A 101 -6.68 -13.81 -2.94
C VAL A 101 -6.07 -14.01 -4.32
N MET A 102 -4.87 -13.46 -4.53
CA MET A 102 -4.16 -13.52 -5.79
C MET A 102 -2.76 -14.10 -5.59
N ILE A 103 -2.31 -14.91 -6.54
CA ILE A 103 -1.03 -15.61 -6.49
C ILE A 103 -0.22 -15.26 -7.73
N LYS A 104 1.04 -14.93 -7.54
CA LYS A 104 2.05 -14.87 -8.60
C LYS A 104 3.05 -15.99 -8.36
N GLU A 105 3.27 -16.84 -9.36
CA GLU A 105 4.31 -17.87 -9.34
C GLU A 105 5.72 -17.29 -9.56
#